data_AF-A0A970XXA6-F1
#
_entry.id   AF-A0A970XXA6-F1
#
_cell.length_a   1.000
_cell.length_b   1.000
_cell.length_c   1.000
_cell.angle_alpha   90.00
_cell.angle_beta   90.00
_cell.angle_gamma   90.00
#
_symmetry.space_group_name_H-M   'P 1'
#
loop_
_entity.id
_entity.type
_entity.pdbx_description
1 polymer ?
#
loop_
_entity_poly.entity_id
_entity_poly.type
_entity_poly.pdbx_seq_one_letter_code
_entity_poly.pdbx_strand_id
1 'polypeptide(L)'
;MVGFSDSGTSEFDIGDDGIVHHDIDLTSPDGTLSLFIPEGTTALDTLGEPLQQLIGSVFEDPPPPPQDSKMIGLAYEFLGDGATFNPPLTLKFYYKDSDISESVNEEDLYVAYYDDNKGEWIALECDVDTENNVITAYISHLTIYSIIMPEGSPPIVISNFNKILMILLGSQLVVLTAAALYFVKYRKRKRQKRADSFQNI
;
A
#
# COMPACT_ATOMS: atom_id res chain seq x y z
N MET A 1 16.17 -20.81 8.22
CA MET A 1 16.38 -20.46 6.78
C MET A 1 15.30 -19.48 6.38
N VAL A 2 15.65 -18.44 5.61
CA VAL A 2 14.70 -17.42 5.17
C VAL A 2 14.89 -17.14 3.68
N GLY A 3 13.81 -17.00 2.93
CA GLY A 3 13.91 -16.63 1.52
C GLY A 3 12.76 -17.16 0.68
N PHE A 4 12.85 -16.94 -0.63
CA PHE A 4 11.92 -17.53 -1.58
C PHE A 4 12.43 -18.87 -2.08
N SER A 5 11.53 -19.84 -2.27
CA SER A 5 11.86 -21.22 -2.66
C SER A 5 12.80 -21.30 -3.88
N ASP A 6 12.66 -20.37 -4.82
CA ASP A 6 13.27 -20.44 -6.16
C ASP A 6 14.42 -19.44 -6.38
N SER A 7 14.70 -18.54 -5.41
CA SER A 7 15.79 -17.54 -5.51
C SER A 7 16.94 -17.78 -4.53
N GLY A 8 16.92 -18.92 -3.84
CA GLY A 8 17.89 -19.23 -2.79
C GLY A 8 17.43 -18.75 -1.42
N THR A 9 17.96 -19.40 -0.39
CA THR A 9 17.68 -19.08 1.02
C THR A 9 18.90 -18.43 1.64
N SER A 10 18.66 -17.44 2.48
CA SER A 10 19.64 -16.83 3.36
C SER A 10 19.57 -17.47 4.74
N GLU A 11 20.65 -17.31 5.51
CA GLU A 11 20.61 -17.61 6.93
C GLU A 11 19.55 -16.72 7.58
N PHE A 12 18.66 -17.36 8.32
CA PHE A 12 17.65 -16.63 9.09
C PHE A 12 18.28 -16.37 10.44
N ASP A 13 18.88 -15.19 10.59
CA ASP A 13 19.60 -14.80 11.79
C ASP A 13 18.62 -14.32 12.87
N ILE A 14 17.99 -15.31 13.51
CA ILE A 14 17.18 -15.13 14.71
C ILE A 14 17.98 -15.73 15.88
N GLY A 15 18.16 -14.95 16.94
CA GLY A 15 18.79 -15.41 18.16
C GLY A 15 17.95 -16.46 18.90
N ASP A 16 18.58 -17.18 19.83
CA ASP A 16 17.89 -18.13 20.72
C ASP A 16 16.81 -17.45 21.60
N ASP A 17 16.80 -16.12 21.66
CA ASP A 17 15.79 -15.28 22.31
C ASP A 17 14.59 -14.94 21.39
N GLY A 18 14.60 -15.37 20.14
CA GLY A 18 13.55 -15.10 19.16
C GLY A 18 13.67 -13.72 18.51
N ILE A 19 14.80 -13.02 18.66
CA ILE A 19 15.03 -11.69 18.12
C ILE A 19 15.83 -11.75 16.82
N VAL A 20 15.35 -11.05 15.80
CA VAL A 20 16.06 -10.84 14.53
C VAL A 20 17.26 -9.91 14.76
N HIS A 21 18.48 -10.35 14.45
CA HIS A 21 19.69 -9.59 14.74
C HIS A 21 20.09 -8.55 13.69
N HIS A 22 19.60 -8.69 12.46
CA HIS A 22 19.90 -7.81 11.35
C HIS A 22 18.68 -7.60 10.47
N ASP A 23 18.58 -6.43 9.83
CA ASP A 23 17.57 -6.16 8.82
C ASP A 23 17.61 -7.24 7.72
N ILE A 24 16.45 -7.80 7.38
CA ILE A 24 16.29 -8.80 6.33
C ILE A 24 15.39 -8.23 5.24
N ASP A 25 15.96 -8.09 4.04
CA ASP A 25 15.24 -7.74 2.82
C ASP A 25 15.15 -8.98 1.91
N LEU A 26 13.93 -9.43 1.65
CA LEU A 26 13.65 -10.49 0.70
C LEU A 26 12.91 -9.91 -0.50
N THR A 27 13.30 -10.33 -1.70
CA THR A 27 12.59 -10.00 -2.94
C THR A 27 12.25 -11.28 -3.67
N SER A 28 11.01 -11.38 -4.17
CA SER A 28 10.56 -12.52 -4.93
C SER A 28 11.35 -12.68 -6.24
N PRO A 29 11.48 -13.89 -6.79
CA PRO A 29 12.24 -14.13 -8.02
C PRO A 29 11.78 -13.30 -9.24
N ASP A 30 10.50 -12.96 -9.30
CA ASP A 30 9.87 -12.13 -10.34
C ASP A 30 10.05 -10.61 -10.11
N GLY A 31 10.56 -10.21 -8.94
CA GLY A 31 10.77 -8.81 -8.57
C GLY A 31 9.50 -8.04 -8.24
N THR A 32 8.34 -8.69 -8.11
CA THR A 32 7.05 -8.01 -7.87
C THR A 32 6.61 -7.99 -6.41
N LEU A 33 7.35 -8.63 -5.51
CA LEU A 33 7.13 -8.59 -4.07
C LEU A 33 8.44 -8.37 -3.31
N SER A 34 8.39 -7.53 -2.28
CA SER A 34 9.45 -7.46 -1.26
C SER A 34 8.87 -7.65 0.14
N LEU A 35 9.56 -8.42 0.98
CA LEU A 35 9.28 -8.57 2.40
C LEU A 35 10.48 -8.03 3.19
N PHE A 36 10.22 -7.09 4.09
CA PHE A 36 11.22 -6.50 4.99
C PHE A 36 10.92 -6.86 6.44
N ILE A 37 11.94 -7.39 7.11
CA ILE A 37 11.94 -7.76 8.54
C ILE A 37 12.96 -6.87 9.25
N PRO A 38 12.52 -5.91 10.08
CA PRO A 38 13.44 -5.04 10.81
C PRO A 38 14.28 -5.80 11.84
N GLU A 39 15.52 -5.39 12.05
CA GLU A 39 16.32 -5.74 13.22
C GLU A 39 15.53 -5.46 14.52
N GLY A 40 15.67 -6.35 15.50
CA GLY A 40 14.98 -6.26 16.78
C GLY A 40 13.54 -6.81 16.75
N THR A 41 13.07 -7.30 15.61
CA THR A 41 11.77 -7.96 15.52
C THR A 41 11.77 -9.26 16.32
N THR A 42 10.79 -9.41 17.22
CA THR A 42 10.49 -10.68 17.86
C THR A 42 9.72 -11.56 16.87
N ALA A 43 10.29 -12.72 16.51
CA ALA A 43 9.75 -13.68 15.56
C ALA A 43 9.64 -15.05 16.21
N LEU A 44 8.42 -15.43 16.60
CA LEU A 44 8.14 -16.64 17.37
C LEU A 44 7.10 -17.49 16.68
N ASP A 45 7.27 -18.81 16.76
CA ASP A 45 6.27 -19.78 16.30
C ASP A 45 5.06 -19.89 17.26
N THR A 46 4.14 -20.81 16.95
CA THR A 46 2.95 -21.05 17.78
C THR A 46 3.24 -21.63 19.18
N LEU A 47 4.43 -22.17 19.42
CA LEU A 47 4.89 -22.65 20.73
C LEU A 47 5.61 -21.55 21.52
N GLY A 48 5.86 -20.39 20.91
CA GLY A 48 6.64 -19.30 21.51
C GLY A 48 8.15 -19.55 21.43
N GLU A 49 8.59 -20.46 20.56
CA GLU A 49 10.00 -20.73 20.29
C GLU A 49 10.50 -19.84 19.14
N PRO A 50 11.81 -19.53 19.08
CA PRO A 50 12.39 -18.78 17.97
C PRO A 50 12.05 -19.40 16.63
N LEU A 51 11.54 -18.59 15.69
CA LEU A 51 11.14 -19.07 14.38
C LEU A 51 12.35 -19.65 13.62
N GLN A 52 12.25 -20.91 13.18
CA GLN A 52 13.36 -21.59 12.51
C GLN A 52 13.38 -21.35 11.01
N GLN A 53 12.22 -21.09 10.40
CA GLN A 53 12.08 -20.98 8.97
C GLN A 53 10.95 -20.05 8.54
N LEU A 54 11.23 -19.26 7.50
CA LEU A 54 10.25 -18.48 6.76
C LEU A 54 10.51 -18.69 5.26
N ILE A 55 9.57 -19.30 4.56
CA ILE A 55 9.65 -19.49 3.09
C ILE A 55 8.55 -18.70 2.41
N GLY A 56 8.91 -17.90 1.41
CA GLY A 56 7.96 -17.31 0.47
C GLY A 56 7.94 -18.07 -0.87
N SER A 57 6.78 -18.12 -1.52
CA SER A 57 6.67 -18.65 -2.89
C SER A 57 5.48 -18.04 -3.62
N VAL A 58 5.49 -18.07 -4.95
CA VAL A 58 4.30 -17.79 -5.75
C VAL A 58 3.27 -18.88 -5.48
N PHE A 59 2.03 -18.48 -5.23
CA PHE A 59 0.92 -19.41 -5.06
C PHE A 59 0.14 -19.50 -6.38
N GLU A 60 0.34 -20.60 -7.12
CA GLU A 60 -0.11 -20.73 -8.51
C GLU A 60 -1.64 -20.82 -8.68
N ASP A 61 -2.37 -21.30 -7.68
CA ASP A 61 -3.83 -21.51 -7.73
C ASP A 61 -4.54 -20.88 -6.53
N PRO A 62 -4.54 -19.53 -6.42
CA PRO A 62 -5.17 -18.83 -5.30
C PRO A 62 -6.68 -19.02 -5.26
N PRO A 63 -7.30 -19.04 -4.07
CA PRO A 63 -8.75 -18.98 -3.94
C PRO A 63 -9.31 -17.77 -4.70
N PRO A 64 -10.51 -17.89 -5.31
CA PRO A 64 -11.11 -16.79 -6.05
C PRO A 64 -11.18 -15.49 -5.22
N PRO A 65 -10.96 -14.31 -5.84
CA PRO A 65 -11.09 -13.04 -5.13
C PRO A 65 -12.54 -12.79 -4.70
N PRO A 66 -12.80 -11.83 -3.79
CA PRO A 66 -14.16 -11.42 -3.41
C PRO A 66 -15.06 -11.11 -4.62
N GLN A 67 -16.37 -11.22 -4.43
CA GLN A 67 -17.33 -10.83 -5.45
C GLN A 67 -17.09 -9.38 -5.91
N ASP A 68 -17.30 -9.11 -7.20
CA ASP A 68 -17.12 -7.79 -7.81
C ASP A 68 -15.69 -7.23 -7.59
N SER A 69 -14.69 -8.12 -7.69
CA SER A 69 -13.28 -7.77 -7.64
C SER A 69 -12.43 -8.73 -8.49
N LYS A 70 -11.19 -8.33 -8.76
CA LYS A 70 -10.17 -9.14 -9.41
C LYS A 70 -8.89 -9.13 -8.61
N MET A 71 -8.14 -10.21 -8.69
CA MET A 71 -6.75 -10.23 -8.29
C MET A 71 -5.90 -9.62 -9.41
N ILE A 72 -4.97 -8.73 -9.07
CA ILE A 72 -3.98 -8.21 -10.02
C ILE A 72 -2.59 -8.69 -9.62
N GLY A 73 -1.77 -9.07 -10.61
CA GLY A 73 -0.49 -9.71 -10.35
C GLY A 73 -0.62 -11.15 -9.86
N LEU A 74 0.33 -11.57 -9.03
CA LEU A 74 0.41 -12.92 -8.45
C LEU A 74 -0.03 -12.92 -6.98
N ALA A 75 -0.44 -14.10 -6.50
CA ALA A 75 -0.55 -14.37 -5.07
C ALA A 75 0.76 -14.97 -4.55
N TYR A 76 1.09 -14.67 -3.30
CA TYR A 76 2.27 -15.21 -2.64
C TYR A 76 1.89 -15.87 -1.32
N GLU A 77 2.38 -17.08 -1.12
CA GLU A 77 2.25 -17.82 0.12
C GLU A 77 3.52 -17.65 0.95
N PHE A 78 3.34 -17.40 2.25
CA PHE A 78 4.42 -17.45 3.22
C PHE A 78 4.16 -18.56 4.24
N LEU A 79 5.16 -19.40 4.44
CA LEU A 79 5.15 -20.52 5.39
C LEU A 79 6.13 -20.25 6.52
N GLY A 80 5.73 -20.56 7.76
CA GLY A 80 6.58 -20.46 8.95
C GLY A 80 5.80 -20.75 10.23
N ASP A 81 5.21 -21.94 10.32
CA ASP A 81 4.64 -22.54 11.55
C ASP A 81 3.69 -21.65 12.37
N GLY A 82 2.90 -20.82 11.69
CA GLY A 82 1.94 -19.90 12.32
C GLY A 82 2.61 -18.75 13.08
N ALA A 83 3.83 -18.40 12.69
CA ALA A 83 4.64 -17.39 13.36
C ALA A 83 3.95 -16.04 13.49
N THR A 84 4.31 -15.36 14.58
CA THR A 84 3.91 -13.99 14.85
C THR A 84 5.13 -13.07 14.93
N PHE A 85 4.92 -11.80 14.57
CA PHE A 85 5.98 -10.80 14.48
C PHE A 85 5.64 -9.54 15.26
N ASN A 86 6.59 -9.04 16.03
CA ASN A 86 6.46 -7.76 16.73
C ASN A 86 7.81 -6.98 16.69
N PRO A 87 7.88 -5.84 15.99
CA PRO A 87 6.81 -5.19 15.22
C PRO A 87 6.37 -6.01 13.99
N PRO A 88 5.25 -5.63 13.33
CA PRO A 88 4.84 -6.21 12.05
C PRO A 88 5.92 -6.07 10.97
N LEU A 89 5.94 -7.03 10.05
CA LEU A 89 6.79 -7.02 8.86
C LEU A 89 6.21 -6.05 7.82
N THR A 90 7.08 -5.52 6.95
CA THR A 90 6.65 -4.66 5.84
C THR A 90 6.59 -5.47 4.55
N LEU A 91 5.41 -5.55 3.95
CA LEU A 91 5.18 -6.23 2.67
C LEU A 91 4.91 -5.19 1.59
N LYS A 92 5.69 -5.22 0.50
CA LYS A 92 5.52 -4.33 -0.65
C LYS A 92 5.20 -5.13 -1.90
N PHE A 93 4.09 -4.80 -2.54
CA PHE A 93 3.75 -5.29 -3.87
C PHE A 93 4.02 -4.21 -4.90
N TYR A 94 4.65 -4.59 -6.01
CA TYR A 94 4.86 -3.76 -7.17
C TYR A 94 3.91 -4.21 -8.28
N TYR A 95 3.23 -3.25 -8.91
CA TYR A 95 2.26 -3.51 -9.98
C TYR A 95 2.53 -2.61 -11.20
N LYS A 96 1.82 -2.84 -12.30
CA LYS A 96 1.89 -2.00 -13.51
C LYS A 96 0.55 -1.35 -13.76
N ASP A 97 0.56 -0.16 -14.35
CA ASP A 97 -0.66 0.54 -14.80
C ASP A 97 -1.50 -0.35 -15.73
N SER A 98 -0.85 -1.21 -16.51
CA SER A 98 -1.51 -2.15 -17.43
C SER A 98 -2.34 -3.23 -16.72
N ASP A 99 -2.10 -3.46 -15.43
CA ASP A 99 -2.82 -4.45 -14.63
C ASP A 99 -4.14 -3.88 -14.10
N ILE A 100 -4.31 -2.55 -14.15
CA ILE A 100 -5.45 -1.83 -13.60
C ILE A 100 -6.48 -1.57 -14.70
N SER A 101 -7.74 -1.85 -14.40
CA SER A 101 -8.84 -1.52 -15.31
C SER A 101 -9.08 -0.01 -15.37
N GLU A 102 -9.34 0.54 -16.56
CA GLU A 102 -9.57 1.98 -16.78
C GLU A 102 -10.68 2.60 -15.92
N SER A 103 -11.61 1.79 -15.42
CA SER A 103 -12.73 2.22 -14.57
C SER A 103 -12.42 2.26 -13.07
N VAL A 104 -11.23 1.80 -12.65
CA VAL A 104 -10.84 1.70 -11.24
C VAL A 104 -9.88 2.84 -10.90
N ASN A 105 -10.12 3.47 -9.75
CA ASN A 105 -9.15 4.39 -9.18
C ASN A 105 -8.03 3.57 -8.52
N GLU A 106 -6.79 3.83 -8.89
CA GLU A 106 -5.62 3.11 -8.39
C GLU A 106 -5.48 3.18 -6.86
N GLU A 107 -5.91 4.28 -6.25
CA GLU A 107 -5.97 4.44 -4.77
C GLU A 107 -6.96 3.48 -4.09
N ASP A 108 -7.87 2.84 -4.84
CA ASP A 108 -8.82 1.85 -4.32
C ASP A 108 -8.25 0.42 -4.32
N LEU A 109 -7.03 0.21 -4.83
CA LEU A 109 -6.33 -1.06 -4.72
C LEU A 109 -5.97 -1.34 -3.26
N TYR A 110 -6.01 -2.62 -2.87
CA TYR A 110 -5.63 -3.02 -1.52
C TYR A 110 -4.96 -4.39 -1.48
N VAL A 111 -4.13 -4.61 -0.45
CA VAL A 111 -3.62 -5.96 -0.16
C VAL A 111 -4.65 -6.70 0.68
N ALA A 112 -4.90 -7.95 0.36
CA ALA A 112 -5.69 -8.86 1.18
C ALA A 112 -4.89 -10.11 1.52
N TYR A 113 -5.23 -10.71 2.66
CA TYR A 113 -4.75 -12.04 3.04
C TYR A 113 -5.90 -13.05 3.02
N TYR A 114 -5.61 -14.32 2.76
CA TYR A 114 -6.63 -15.36 2.82
C TYR A 114 -6.74 -15.93 4.25
N ASP A 115 -7.94 -15.92 4.82
CA ASP A 115 -8.26 -16.52 6.12
C ASP A 115 -8.88 -17.90 5.90
N ASP A 116 -8.07 -18.96 5.98
CA ASP A 116 -8.51 -20.35 5.75
C ASP A 116 -9.67 -20.78 6.66
N ASN A 117 -9.77 -20.21 7.87
CA ASN A 117 -10.85 -20.55 8.80
C ASN A 117 -12.20 -19.99 8.35
N LYS A 118 -12.18 -18.86 7.64
CA LYS A 118 -13.39 -18.23 7.08
C LYS A 118 -13.64 -18.60 5.62
N GLY A 119 -12.59 -19.01 4.90
CA GLY A 119 -12.63 -19.21 3.46
C GLY A 119 -12.80 -17.89 2.70
N GLU A 120 -12.23 -16.80 3.21
CA GLU A 120 -12.44 -15.45 2.70
C GLU A 120 -11.13 -14.65 2.63
N TRP A 121 -11.04 -13.76 1.64
CA TRP A 121 -9.99 -12.74 1.58
C TRP A 121 -10.33 -11.57 2.50
N ILE A 122 -9.43 -11.26 3.42
CA ILE A 122 -9.56 -10.17 4.40
C ILE A 122 -8.65 -9.03 4.00
N ALA A 123 -9.25 -7.85 3.77
CA ALA A 123 -8.51 -6.64 3.41
C ALA A 123 -7.60 -6.16 4.56
N LEU A 124 -6.40 -5.71 4.21
CA LEU A 124 -5.47 -5.03 5.10
C LEU A 124 -5.55 -3.52 4.93
N GLU A 125 -5.19 -2.80 5.98
CA GLU A 125 -4.80 -1.39 5.83
C GLU A 125 -3.46 -1.33 5.09
N CYS A 126 -3.39 -0.51 4.05
CA CYS A 126 -2.22 -0.35 3.22
C CYS A 126 -2.10 1.07 2.67
N ASP A 127 -0.88 1.44 2.30
CA ASP A 127 -0.55 2.69 1.63
C ASP A 127 -0.27 2.41 0.15
N VAL A 128 -1.07 3.03 -0.72
CA VAL A 128 -0.87 2.99 -2.18
C VAL A 128 -0.03 4.20 -2.59
N ASP A 129 1.10 3.93 -3.23
CA ASP A 129 1.94 4.92 -3.89
C ASP A 129 1.71 4.81 -5.40
N THR A 130 0.87 5.69 -5.92
CA THR A 130 0.46 5.75 -7.34
C THR A 130 1.49 6.43 -8.24
N GLU A 131 2.54 7.03 -7.68
CA GLU A 131 3.65 7.56 -8.47
C GLU A 131 4.69 6.47 -8.78
N ASN A 132 4.86 5.53 -7.85
CA ASN A 132 5.85 4.44 -7.95
C ASN A 132 5.23 3.07 -8.21
N ASN A 133 3.91 2.96 -8.27
CA ASN A 133 3.13 1.74 -8.43
C ASN A 133 3.47 0.68 -7.37
N VAL A 134 3.41 1.10 -6.10
CA VAL A 134 3.72 0.24 -4.94
C VAL A 134 2.56 0.26 -3.95
N ILE A 135 2.16 -0.90 -3.46
CA ILE A 135 1.27 -1.00 -2.29
C ILE A 135 2.07 -1.55 -1.11
N THR A 136 2.07 -0.82 0.00
CA THR A 136 2.75 -1.22 1.23
C THR A 136 1.73 -1.64 2.28
N ALA A 137 1.85 -2.85 2.80
CA ALA A 137 1.04 -3.38 3.90
C ALA A 137 1.93 -3.84 5.06
N TYR A 138 1.37 -3.89 6.26
CA TYR A 138 2.06 -4.36 7.46
C TYR A 138 1.45 -5.68 7.91
N ILE A 139 2.26 -6.73 8.01
CA ILE A 139 1.79 -8.10 8.27
C ILE A 139 2.41 -8.65 9.57
N SER A 140 1.61 -9.33 10.38
CA SER A 140 2.05 -9.89 11.67
C SER A 140 1.96 -11.42 11.73
N HIS A 141 1.56 -12.06 10.64
CA HIS A 141 1.46 -13.51 10.50
C HIS A 141 1.76 -13.92 9.06
N LEU A 142 1.99 -15.21 8.82
CA LEU A 142 2.31 -15.74 7.50
C LEU A 142 1.10 -16.50 6.96
N THR A 143 0.74 -16.21 5.70
CA THR A 143 -0.38 -16.81 4.96
C THR A 143 -0.22 -16.42 3.49
N ILE A 144 -1.28 -16.56 2.70
CA ILE A 144 -1.38 -16.11 1.31
C ILE A 144 -1.78 -14.64 1.26
N TYR A 145 -1.05 -13.84 0.48
CA TYR A 145 -1.32 -12.43 0.23
C TYR A 145 -1.43 -12.13 -1.27
N SER A 146 -2.26 -11.16 -1.63
CA SER A 146 -2.32 -10.63 -3.00
C SER A 146 -2.93 -9.22 -3.06
N ILE A 147 -2.78 -8.55 -4.19
CA ILE A 147 -3.45 -7.29 -4.49
C ILE A 147 -4.84 -7.59 -5.05
N ILE A 148 -5.85 -6.94 -4.48
CA ILE A 148 -7.23 -6.99 -4.95
C ILE A 148 -7.62 -5.63 -5.53
N MET A 149 -8.21 -5.70 -6.72
CA MET A 149 -8.78 -4.58 -7.47
C MET A 149 -10.31 -4.71 -7.44
N PRO A 150 -11.05 -3.79 -6.82
CA PRO A 150 -12.52 -3.82 -6.84
C PRO A 150 -13.06 -3.51 -8.24
N GLU A 151 -13.96 -4.35 -8.75
CA GLU A 151 -14.64 -4.21 -10.04
C GLU A 151 -16.09 -3.79 -9.83
N GLY A 152 -16.30 -2.51 -9.54
CA GLY A 152 -17.63 -1.95 -9.33
C GLY A 152 -17.56 -0.47 -9.00
N SER A 153 -18.72 0.19 -8.89
CA SER A 153 -18.75 1.47 -8.17
C SER A 153 -18.22 1.20 -6.76
N PRO A 154 -17.22 1.94 -6.27
CA PRO A 154 -16.58 1.61 -5.00
C PRO A 154 -17.67 1.50 -3.93
N PRO A 155 -17.63 0.49 -3.04
CA PRO A 155 -18.40 0.57 -1.81
C PRO A 155 -18.08 1.93 -1.20
N ILE A 156 -19.09 2.67 -0.73
CA ILE A 156 -18.85 3.97 -0.09
C ILE A 156 -18.04 3.67 1.18
N VAL A 157 -16.72 3.70 1.05
CA VAL A 157 -15.80 3.69 2.18
C VAL A 157 -15.84 5.12 2.68
N ILE A 158 -16.26 5.30 3.92
CA ILE A 158 -16.08 6.57 4.62
C ILE A 158 -14.57 6.69 4.87
N SER A 159 -13.83 7.06 3.82
CA SER A 159 -12.39 7.30 3.88
C SER A 159 -12.13 8.31 4.99
N ASN A 160 -11.10 8.05 5.80
CA ASN A 160 -10.74 8.82 6.98
C ASN A 160 -10.99 10.31 6.74
N PHE A 161 -11.92 10.91 7.50
CA PHE A 161 -12.41 12.28 7.32
C PHE A 161 -11.28 13.30 7.10
N ASN A 162 -10.10 13.04 7.66
CA ASN A 162 -8.90 13.86 7.51
C ASN A 162 -8.37 13.90 6.07
N LYS A 163 -8.39 12.80 5.29
CA LYS A 163 -7.97 12.80 3.87
C LYS A 163 -8.96 13.56 2.99
N ILE A 164 -10.27 13.34 3.18
CA ILE A 164 -11.34 14.09 2.46
C ILE A 164 -11.29 15.58 2.81
N LEU A 165 -11.07 15.93 4.09
CA LEU A 165 -10.97 17.31 4.53
C LEU A 165 -9.76 18.01 3.91
N MET A 166 -8.62 17.33 3.74
CA MET A 166 -7.44 17.91 3.09
C MET A 166 -7.66 18.20 1.59
N ILE A 167 -8.38 17.32 0.87
CA ILE A 167 -8.75 17.54 -0.55
C ILE A 167 -9.72 18.74 -0.68
N LEU A 168 -10.71 18.84 0.21
CA LEU A 168 -11.66 19.97 0.23
C LEU A 168 -10.99 21.29 0.65
N LEU A 169 -10.14 21.29 1.68
CA LEU A 169 -9.41 22.49 2.10
C LEU A 169 -8.39 22.95 1.05
N GLY A 170 -7.69 22.02 0.40
CA GLY A 170 -6.75 22.32 -0.68
C GLY A 170 -7.42 23.00 -1.88
N SER A 171 -8.56 22.47 -2.35
CA SER A 171 -9.29 23.07 -3.47
C SER A 171 -9.85 24.46 -3.15
N GLN A 172 -10.33 24.68 -1.92
CA GLN A 172 -10.89 25.96 -1.51
C GLN A 172 -9.82 27.06 -1.37
N LEU A 173 -8.60 26.70 -0.95
CA LEU A 173 -7.46 27.62 -0.91
C LEU A 173 -7.02 28.06 -2.32
N VAL A 174 -7.02 27.15 -3.30
CA VAL A 174 -6.71 27.47 -4.72
C VAL A 174 -7.75 28.43 -5.33
N VAL A 175 -9.03 28.23 -5.05
CA VAL A 175 -10.10 29.12 -5.55
C VAL A 175 -10.02 30.51 -4.91
N LEU A 176 -9.76 30.59 -3.60
CA LEU A 176 -9.61 31.87 -2.89
C LEU A 176 -8.39 32.67 -3.38
N THR A 177 -7.26 32.01 -3.62
CA THR A 177 -6.05 32.65 -4.15
C THR A 177 -6.27 33.17 -5.58
N ALA A 178 -6.90 32.39 -6.45
CA ALA A 178 -7.27 32.83 -7.80
C ALA A 178 -8.23 34.03 -7.79
N ALA A 179 -9.25 34.02 -6.93
CA ALA A 179 -10.19 35.13 -6.77
C ALA A 179 -9.51 36.40 -6.23
N ALA A 180 -8.61 36.28 -5.26
CA ALA A 180 -7.84 37.40 -4.72
C ALA A 180 -6.93 38.01 -5.81
N LEU A 181 -6.21 37.18 -6.58
CA LEU A 181 -5.39 37.63 -7.71
C LEU A 181 -6.24 38.32 -8.79
N TYR A 182 -7.41 37.78 -9.10
CA TYR A 182 -8.36 38.39 -10.03
C TYR A 182 -8.80 39.78 -9.54
N PHE A 183 -9.18 39.91 -8.27
CA PHE A 183 -9.64 41.17 -7.69
C PHE A 183 -8.54 42.23 -7.61
N VAL A 184 -7.31 41.83 -7.30
CA VAL A 184 -6.13 42.71 -7.35
C VAL A 184 -5.88 43.21 -8.77
N LYS A 185 -5.91 42.32 -9.77
CA LYS A 185 -5.78 42.69 -11.20
C LYS A 185 -6.92 43.62 -11.63
N TYR A 186 -8.15 43.34 -11.22
CA TYR A 186 -9.32 44.17 -11.52
C TYR A 186 -9.19 45.58 -10.93
N ARG A 187 -8.80 45.70 -9.66
CA ARG A 187 -8.56 47.01 -9.00
C ARG A 187 -7.43 47.79 -9.67
N LYS A 188 -6.32 47.14 -10.04
CA LYS A 188 -5.21 47.79 -10.76
C LYS A 188 -5.67 48.33 -12.12
N ARG A 189 -6.38 47.53 -12.93
CA ARG A 189 -6.93 47.97 -14.23
C ARG A 189 -7.89 49.15 -14.09
N LYS A 190 -8.76 49.15 -13.06
CA LYS A 190 -9.69 50.26 -12.81
C LYS A 190 -8.97 51.54 -12.38
N ARG A 191 -7.89 51.43 -11.60
CA ARG A 191 -7.03 52.58 -11.24
C ARG A 191 -6.29 53.13 -12.45
N GLN A 192 -5.74 52.27 -13.30
CA GLN A 192 -5.05 52.68 -14.53
C GLN A 192 -5.99 53.44 -15.47
N LYS A 193 -7.17 52.88 -15.78
CA LYS A 193 -8.17 53.56 -16.62
C LYS A 193 -8.60 54.92 -16.07
N ARG A 194 -8.70 55.05 -14.75
CA ARG A 194 -8.97 56.34 -14.09
C ARG A 194 -7.80 57.31 -14.29
N ALA A 195 -6.56 56.88 -14.05
CA ALA A 195 -5.37 57.71 -14.25
C ALA A 195 -5.23 58.17 -15.71
N ASP A 196 -5.42 57.27 -16.68
CA ASP A 196 -5.34 57.57 -18.11
C ASP A 196 -6.46 58.54 -18.53
N SER A 197 -7.65 58.46 -17.94
CA SER A 197 -8.75 59.39 -18.22
C SER A 197 -8.52 60.82 -17.71
N PHE A 198 -7.63 61.01 -16.72
CA PHE A 198 -7.24 62.34 -16.23
C PHE A 198 -6.09 62.97 -17.02
N GLN A 199 -5.37 62.19 -17.82
CA GLN A 199 -4.25 62.68 -18.66
C GLN A 199 -4.70 63.07 -20.09
N ASN A 200 -5.93 62.74 -20.48
CA ASN A 200 -6.51 63.03 -21.81
C ASN A 200 -7.52 64.20 -21.80
N ILE A 201 -7.43 65.13 -20.85
CA ILE A 201 -8.18 66.41 -20.80
C ILE A 201 -7.17 67.54 -20.91
#